data_AF-K3XS78-F1
#
_entry.id   AF-K3XS78-F1
#
_cell.length_a   1.000
_cell.length_b   1.000
_cell.length_c   1.000
_cell.angle_alpha   90.00
_cell.angle_beta   90.00
_cell.angle_gamma   90.00
#
_symmetry.space_group_name_H-M   'P 1'
#
loop_
_entity.id
_entity.type
_entity.pdbx_description
1 polymer ?
#
loop_
_entity_poly.entity_id
_entity_poly.type
_entity_poly.pdbx_seq_one_letter_code
_entity_poly.pdbx_strand_id
1 'polypeptide(L)' 'MPATDSEIQEWWCSSIRAITKDKRRATAAILIYTAWNLWKERNQMIIEGSQCSALQVFFLIKEEIWLRQTACGVPRID' A
#
# COMPACT_ATOMS: atom_id res chain seq x y z
N MET A 1 -2.92 9.87 -10.48
CA MET A 1 -3.09 11.01 -9.55
C MET A 1 -4.53 11.49 -9.70
N PRO A 2 -5.24 11.82 -8.61
CA PRO A 2 -6.57 12.40 -8.72
C PRO A 2 -6.52 13.69 -9.55
N ALA A 3 -7.58 13.94 -10.32
CA ALA A 3 -7.79 15.26 -10.91
C ALA A 3 -7.97 16.30 -9.79
N THR A 4 -7.60 17.54 -10.05
CA THR A 4 -7.64 18.63 -9.07
C THR A 4 -9.02 18.85 -8.43
N ASP A 5 -10.09 18.44 -9.11
CA ASP A 5 -11.49 18.62 -8.66
C ASP A 5 -12.15 17.33 -8.15
N SER A 6 -11.39 16.22 -8.03
CA SER A 6 -11.94 14.94 -7.56
C SER A 6 -11.55 14.66 -6.12
N GLU A 7 -12.52 14.23 -5.31
CA GLU A 7 -12.24 13.75 -3.97
C GLU A 7 -11.31 12.53 -4.02
N ILE A 8 -10.33 12.49 -3.09
CA ILE A 8 -9.35 11.41 -3.04
C ILE A 8 -10.02 10.03 -2.88
N GLN A 9 -11.14 9.98 -2.16
CA GLN A 9 -11.93 8.78 -1.96
C GLN A 9 -12.56 8.29 -3.28
N GLU A 10 -13.14 9.18 -4.07
CA GLU A 10 -13.76 8.84 -5.36
C GLU A 10 -12.71 8.38 -6.36
N TRP A 11 -11.56 9.07 -6.42
CA TRP A 11 -10.43 8.66 -7.25
C TRP A 11 -9.88 7.30 -6.83
N TRP A 12 -9.74 7.04 -5.53
CA TRP A 12 -9.29 5.75 -5.02
C TRP A 12 -10.25 4.62 -5.41
N CYS A 13 -11.55 4.83 -5.16
CA CYS A 13 -12.57 3.85 -5.48
C CYS A 13 -12.64 3.54 -6.98
N SER A 14 -12.57 4.57 -7.84
CA SER A 14 -12.58 4.39 -9.29
C SER A 14 -11.33 3.67 -9.80
N SER A 15 -10.16 3.98 -9.26
CA SER A 15 -8.89 3.32 -9.61
C SER A 15 -8.92 1.83 -9.28
N ILE A 16 -9.48 1.43 -8.14
CA ILE A 16 -9.64 0.01 -7.79
C ILE A 16 -10.71 -0.66 -8.68
N ARG A 17 -11.83 0.03 -8.97
CA ARG A 17 -12.89 -0.51 -9.83
C ARG A 17 -12.41 -0.76 -11.26
N ALA A 18 -11.46 0.02 -11.76
CA ALA A 18 -10.86 -0.17 -13.10
C ALA A 18 -10.05 -1.48 -13.23
N ILE A 19 -9.64 -2.10 -12.11
CA ILE A 19 -8.89 -3.35 -12.10
C ILE A 19 -9.84 -4.54 -12.33
N THR A 20 -9.35 -5.63 -12.95
CA THR A 20 -10.14 -6.87 -13.11
C THR A 20 -10.56 -7.45 -11.76
N LYS A 21 -11.77 -8.00 -11.68
CA LYS A 21 -12.40 -8.44 -10.41
C LYS A 21 -11.49 -9.34 -9.58
N ASP A 22 -10.76 -10.23 -10.25
CA ASP A 22 -9.90 -11.25 -9.63
C ASP A 22 -8.67 -10.59 -8.95
N LYS A 23 -8.18 -9.49 -9.52
CA LYS A 23 -7.01 -8.76 -9.03
C LYS A 23 -7.36 -7.67 -8.02
N ARG A 24 -8.60 -7.18 -7.99
CA ARG A 24 -9.04 -6.06 -7.13
C ARG A 24 -8.69 -6.24 -5.66
N ARG A 25 -9.00 -7.40 -5.08
CA ARG A 25 -8.77 -7.68 -3.65
C ARG A 25 -7.28 -7.62 -3.33
N ALA A 26 -6.46 -8.21 -4.18
CA ALA A 26 -5.01 -8.24 -3.99
C ALA A 26 -4.39 -6.85 -4.17
N THR A 27 -4.80 -6.10 -5.20
CA THR A 27 -4.29 -4.74 -5.41
C THR A 27 -4.71 -3.82 -4.27
N ALA A 28 -5.95 -3.91 -3.79
CA ALA A 28 -6.40 -3.16 -2.62
C ALA A 28 -5.57 -3.49 -1.37
N ALA A 29 -5.27 -4.78 -1.14
CA ALA A 29 -4.43 -5.20 -0.01
C ALA A 29 -3.01 -4.64 -0.11
N ILE A 30 -2.36 -4.74 -1.28
CA ILE A 30 -1.02 -4.18 -1.52
C ILE A 30 -1.01 -2.68 -1.23
N LEU A 31 -2.00 -1.95 -1.73
CA LEU A 31 -2.13 -0.51 -1.54
C LEU A 31 -2.34 -0.13 -0.07
N ILE A 32 -3.18 -0.86 0.67
CA ILE A 32 -3.39 -0.65 2.10
C ILE A 32 -2.08 -0.85 2.87
N TYR A 33 -1.35 -1.95 2.61
CA TYR A 33 -0.07 -2.21 3.30
C TYR A 33 1.01 -1.21 2.93
N THR A 34 1.01 -0.73 1.70
CA THR A 34 1.93 0.32 1.24
C THR A 34 1.66 1.63 1.98
N ALA A 35 0.40 2.08 2.02
CA ALA A 35 -0.01 3.29 2.73
C ALA A 35 0.24 3.20 4.23
N TRP A 36 -0.03 2.04 4.83
CA TRP A 36 0.23 1.77 6.25
C TRP A 36 1.72 1.90 6.61
N ASN A 37 2.61 1.31 5.81
CA ASN A 37 4.05 1.42 6.07
C ASN A 37 4.59 2.82 5.84
N LEU A 38 4.14 3.52 4.80
CA LEU A 38 4.49 4.94 4.60
C LEU A 38 4.09 5.80 5.80
N TRP A 39 2.91 5.56 6.38
CA TRP A 39 2.46 6.24 7.59
C TRP A 39 3.33 5.86 8.80
N LYS A 40 3.66 4.57 8.97
CA LYS A 40 4.51 4.05 10.04
C LYS A 40 5.91 4.71 10.02
N GLU A 41 6.53 4.77 8.86
CA GLU A 41 7.84 5.41 8.66
C GLU A 41 7.80 6.90 8.96
N ARG A 42 6.76 7.60 8.50
CA ARG A 42 6.57 9.02 8.83
C ARG A 42 6.43 9.23 10.34
N ASN A 43 5.71 8.34 11.03
CA ASN A 43 5.60 8.40 12.49
C ASN A 43 6.92 8.11 13.19
N GLN A 44 7.69 7.11 12.74
CA GLN A 44 9.01 6.83 13.29
C GLN A 44 9.96 8.01 13.10
N MET A 45 9.94 8.66 11.94
CA MET A 45 10.73 9.86 11.72
C MET A 45 10.35 11.00 12.67
N ILE A 46 9.06 11.19 12.94
CA ILE A 46 8.57 12.24 13.85
C ILE A 46 8.89 11.91 15.32
N ILE A 47 8.80 10.64 15.72
CA ILE A 47 8.93 10.21 17.12
C ILE A 47 10.39 9.95 17.50
N GLU A 48 11.15 9.27 16.64
CA GLU A 48 12.50 8.76 16.92
C GLU A 48 13.60 9.58 16.22
N GLY A 49 13.23 10.49 15.31
CA GLY A 49 14.19 11.28 14.52
C GLY A 49 14.99 10.46 13.50
N SER A 50 14.69 9.17 13.35
CA SER A 50 15.33 8.28 12.40
C SER A 50 14.72 8.46 11.00
N GLN A 51 15.57 8.61 9.99
CA GLN A 51 15.13 8.65 8.59
C GLN A 51 15.59 7.40 7.86
N CYS A 52 14.63 6.60 7.43
CA CYS A 52 14.88 5.57 6.43
C CYS A 52 14.83 6.17 5.03
N SER A 53 15.76 5.75 4.17
CA SER A 53 15.72 6.06 2.75
C SER A 53 14.47 5.44 2.10
N ALA A 54 13.97 6.05 1.01
CA ALA A 54 12.85 5.50 0.26
C ALA A 54 13.04 4.03 -0.17
N LEU A 55 14.30 3.62 -0.43
CA LEU A 55 14.64 2.23 -0.73
C LEU A 55 14.43 1.30 0.47
N GLN A 56 14.83 1.72 1.68
CA GLN A 56 14.61 0.93 2.89
C GLN A 56 13.12 0.75 3.17
N VAL A 57 12.35 1.83 3.08
CA VAL A 57 10.88 1.79 3.22
C VAL A 57 10.25 0.83 2.21
N PHE A 58 10.73 0.87 0.95
CA PHE A 58 10.26 -0.05 -0.08
C PHE A 58 10.55 -1.52 0.26
N PHE A 59 11.75 -1.83 0.79
CA PHE A 59 12.08 -3.20 1.22
C PHE A 59 11.19 -3.66 2.38
N LEU A 60 10.94 -2.80 3.37
CA LEU A 60 10.04 -3.10 4.49
C LEU A 60 8.60 -3.36 4.03
N ILE A 61 8.09 -2.57 3.07
CA ILE A 61 6.78 -2.81 2.46
C ILE A 61 6.73 -4.18 1.78
N LYS A 62 7.77 -4.53 1.00
CA LYS A 62 7.84 -5.83 0.33
C LYS A 62 7.88 -6.98 1.33
N GLU A 63 8.67 -6.86 2.38
CA GLU A 63 8.78 -7.85 3.44
C GLU A 63 7.44 -8.03 4.16
N GLU A 64 6.74 -6.94 4.52
CA GLU A 64 5.43 -7.04 5.16
C GLU A 64 4.38 -7.70 4.27
N ILE A 65 4.35 -7.34 2.97
CA ILE A 65 3.43 -7.98 2.01
C ILE A 65 3.75 -9.48 1.89
N TRP A 66 5.03 -9.84 1.79
CA TRP A 66 5.46 -11.24 1.70
C TRP A 66 5.10 -12.04 2.95
N LEU A 67 5.37 -11.51 4.14
CA LEU A 67 4.99 -12.11 5.43
C LEU A 67 3.49 -12.41 5.49
N ARG A 68 2.65 -11.45 5.07
CA ARG A 68 1.20 -11.60 5.09
C ARG A 68 0.69 -12.61 4.06
N GLN A 69 1.33 -12.70 2.90
CA GLN A 69 1.02 -13.73 1.91
C GLN A 69 1.33 -15.14 2.46
N THR A 70 2.46 -15.30 3.14
CA THR A 70 2.87 -16.57 3.74
C THR A 70 1.99 -16.96 4.92
N ALA A 71 1.60 -16.01 5.77
CA ALA A 71 0.80 -16.28 6.97
C ALA A 71 -0.69 -16.50 6.68
N CYS A 72 -1.29 -15.75 5.75
CA CYS A 72 -2.74 -15.74 5.53
C CYS A 72 -3.19 -16.40 4.20
N GLY A 73 -2.26 -16.83 3.35
CA GLY A 73 -2.56 -17.28 1.99
C GLY A 73 -2.77 -16.12 1.01
N VAL A 74 -2.52 -16.37 -0.28
CA VAL A 74 -2.44 -15.34 -1.33
C VAL A 74 -3.82 -14.94 -1.85
N PRO A 75 -4.13 -13.64 -2.02
CA PRO A 75 -5.00 -13.21 -3.12
C PRO A 75 -4.10 -13.10 -4.37
N ARG A 76 -4.04 -14.16 -5.20
CA ARG A 76 -3.17 -14.18 -6.38
C ARG A 76 -3.65 -13.17 -7.42
N ILE A 77 -2.70 -12.40 -7.95
CA ILE A 77 -2.85 -11.64 -9.18
C ILE A 77 -2.01 -12.41 -10.20
N ASP A 78 -2.66 -13.23 -11.02
CA ASP A 78 -2.02 -13.90 -12.16
C ASP A 78 -1.91 -12.94 -13.34
#